data_AF-A0A2W6NRG5-F1
#
_entry.id   AF-A0A2W6NRG5-F1
#
_cell.length_a   1.000
_cell.length_b   1.000
_cell.length_c   1.000
_cell.angle_alpha   90.00
_cell.angle_beta   90.00
_cell.angle_gamma   90.00
#
_symmetry.space_group_name_H-M   'P 1'
#
loop_
_entity.id
_entity.type
_entity.pdbx_description
1 polymer ?
#
loop_
_entity_poly.entity_id
_entity_poly.type
_entity_poly.pdbx_seq_one_letter_code
_entity_poly.pdbx_strand_id
1 'polypeptide(L)' 'APLVEELYRFRDRLPEKLRYLADAPQQDPEGNKTMVRFSRKTKQQYVSSEKDGKATGWSAFYVDGKWVEGKK' A
#
# COMPACT_ATOMS: atom_id res chain seq x y z
N ALA A 1 1.60 -10.66 -2.18
CA ALA A 1 0.80 -9.54 -1.64
C ALA A 1 0.14 -8.85 -2.81
N PRO A 2 -1.14 -8.44 -2.73
CA PRO A 2 -1.80 -7.76 -3.84
C PRO A 2 -1.15 -6.40 -4.10
N LEU A 3 -1.02 -6.02 -5.37
CA LEU A 3 -0.53 -4.70 -5.75
C LEU A 3 -1.62 -3.65 -5.53
N VAL A 4 -1.22 -2.46 -5.10
CA VAL A 4 -2.15 -1.32 -4.95
C VAL A 4 -2.73 -0.92 -6.32
N GLU A 5 -1.91 -0.99 -7.37
CA GLU A 5 -2.34 -0.75 -8.76
C GLU A 5 -3.51 -1.66 -9.17
N GLU A 6 -3.48 -2.93 -8.77
CA GLU A 6 -4.56 -3.87 -9.04
C GLU A 6 -5.81 -3.52 -8.24
N LEU A 7 -5.66 -3.20 -6.94
CA LEU A 7 -6.77 -2.78 -6.10
C LEU A 7 -7.46 -1.52 -6.65
N TYR A 8 -6.68 -0.57 -7.15
CA TYR A 8 -7.20 0.63 -7.81
C TYR A 8 -7.99 0.28 -9.07
N ARG A 9 -7.48 -0.62 -9.92
CA ARG A 9 -8.19 -1.07 -11.13
C ARG A 9 -9.52 -1.75 -10.82
N PHE A 10 -9.62 -2.43 -9.68
CA PHE A 10 -10.84 -3.09 -9.22
C PHE A 10 -11.60 -2.29 -8.16
N ARG A 11 -11.30 -1.00 -7.97
CA ARG A 11 -11.91 -0.13 -6.95
C ARG A 11 -13.44 -0.13 -7.00
N ASP A 12 -14.02 -0.14 -8.20
CA ASP A 12 -15.47 -0.17 -8.38
C ASP A 12 -16.13 -1.47 -7.91
N ARG A 13 -15.39 -2.59 -7.92
CA ARG A 13 -15.86 -3.90 -7.44
C ARG A 13 -15.50 -4.13 -5.97
N LEU A 14 -14.64 -3.29 -5.38
CA LEU A 14 -14.23 -3.42 -3.99
C LEU A 14 -15.30 -2.86 -3.05
N PRO A 15 -15.54 -3.53 -1.90
CA PRO A 15 -16.35 -2.99 -0.81
C PRO A 15 -15.82 -1.62 -0.37
N GLU A 16 -16.71 -0.72 0.05
CA GLU A 16 -16.34 0.64 0.52
C GLU A 16 -15.28 0.61 1.62
N LYS A 17 -15.36 -0.40 2.50
CA LYS A 17 -14.39 -0.64 3.57
C LYS A 17 -12.98 -0.97 3.09
N LEU A 18 -12.77 -1.37 1.84
CA LEU A 18 -11.45 -1.69 1.28
C LEU A 18 -10.98 -0.64 0.26
N ARG A 19 -11.84 0.33 -0.10
CA ARG A 19 -11.48 1.41 -1.04
C ARG A 19 -10.29 2.23 -0.55
N TYR A 20 -10.12 2.39 0.76
CA TYR A 20 -8.97 3.08 1.33
C TYR A 20 -7.62 2.44 0.93
N LEU A 21 -7.60 1.13 0.66
CA LEU A 21 -6.41 0.42 0.17
C LEU A 21 -6.11 0.73 -1.29
N ALA A 22 -7.15 0.97 -2.08
CA ALA A 22 -7.01 1.42 -3.46
C ALA A 22 -6.57 2.89 -3.54
N ASP A 23 -6.89 3.71 -2.52
CA ASP A 23 -6.39 5.08 -2.36
C ASP A 23 -4.95 5.14 -1.85
N ALA A 24 -4.31 4.00 -1.57
CA ALA A 24 -2.91 4.00 -1.19
C ALA A 24 -2.02 4.48 -2.34
N PRO A 25 -0.85 5.06 -2.04
CA PRO A 25 0.16 5.35 -3.05
C PRO A 25 0.49 4.09 -3.83
N GLN A 26 0.21 4.08 -5.14
CA GLN A 26 0.45 2.95 -6.05
C GLN A 26 1.93 2.77 -6.40
N GLN A 27 2.66 3.88 -6.33
CA GLN A 27 4.06 3.97 -6.62
C GLN A 27 4.75 4.78 -5.54
N ASP A 28 5.97 4.38 -5.22
CA ASP A 28 6.92 5.14 -4.42
C ASP A 28 7.45 6.37 -5.20
N PRO A 29 8.03 7.40 -4.55
CA PRO A 29 8.66 8.53 -5.24
C PRO A 29 9.72 8.15 -6.29
N GLU A 30 10.31 6.96 -6.19
CA GLU A 30 11.25 6.43 -7.20
C GLU A 30 10.55 5.67 -8.36
N GLY A 31 9.21 5.63 -8.41
CA GLY A 31 8.44 4.93 -9.45
C GLY A 31 8.30 3.43 -9.23
N ASN A 32 8.60 2.94 -8.03
CA ASN A 32 8.50 1.50 -7.72
C ASN A 32 7.07 1.13 -7.32
N LYS A 33 6.57 0.00 -7.81
CA LYS A 33 5.22 -0.48 -7.48
C LYS A 33 5.10 -0.82 -6.00
N THR A 34 3.96 -0.45 -5.44
CA THR A 34 3.63 -0.71 -4.04
C THR A 34 2.66 -1.88 -3.90
N MET A 35 2.80 -2.59 -2.78
CA MET A 35 1.99 -3.75 -2.46
C MET A 35 1.45 -3.63 -1.03
N VAL A 36 0.20 -4.09 -0.84
CA VAL A 36 -0.45 -4.09 0.47
C VAL A 36 0.03 -5.29 1.28
N ARG A 37 0.59 -5.00 2.45
CA ARG A 37 1.07 -5.95 3.44
C ARG A 37 0.25 -5.81 4.73
N PHE A 38 0.21 -6.87 5.53
CA PHE A 38 -0.45 -6.87 6.83
C PHE A 38 0.58 -7.11 7.93
N SER A 39 0.70 -6.15 8.84
CA SER A 39 1.55 -6.27 10.02
C SER A 39 0.81 -7.05 11.09
N ARG A 40 1.30 -8.24 11.43
CA ARG A 40 0.73 -9.05 12.51
C ARG A 40 0.94 -8.43 13.89
N LYS A 41 2.01 -7.64 14.07
CA LYS A 41 2.36 -6.99 15.34
C LYS A 41 1.38 -5.88 15.70
N THR A 42 1.04 -5.05 14.71
CA THR A 42 0.10 -3.92 14.89
C THR A 42 -1.31 -4.26 14.42
N LYS A 43 -1.53 -5.46 13.87
CA LYS A 43 -2.76 -5.91 13.21
C LYS A 43 -3.32 -4.89 12.22
N GLN A 44 -2.42 -4.21 11.51
CA GLN A 44 -2.75 -3.12 10.59
C GLN A 44 -2.20 -3.39 9.18
N GLN A 45 -2.89 -2.90 8.18
CA GLN A 45 -2.44 -2.93 6.79
C GLN A 45 -1.48 -1.76 6.53
N TYR A 46 -0.40 -2.04 5.81
CA TYR A 46 0.60 -1.07 5.39
C TYR A 46 0.98 -1.38 3.96
N VAL A 47 1.36 -0.36 3.19
CA VAL A 47 1.93 -0.57 1.85
C VAL A 47 3.43 -0.50 1.92
N SER A 48 4.09 -1.26 1.06
CA SER A 48 5.54 -1.24 0.89
C SER A 48 5.86 -1.36 -0.58
N SER A 49 6.92 -0.70 -1.03
CA SER A 49 7.42 -0.81 -2.40
C SER A 49 8.48 -1.88 -2.55
N GLU A 50 8.49 -2.52 -3.71
CA GLU A 50 9.49 -3.50 -4.11
C GLU A 50 10.07 -3.12 -5.47
N LYS A 51 11.38 -3.31 -5.62
CA LYS A 51 12.15 -3.11 -6.85
C LYS A 51 12.99 -4.35 -7.07
N ASP A 52 12.83 -5.00 -8.22
CA ASP A 52 13.64 -6.14 -8.62
C ASP A 52 13.66 -7.28 -7.57
N GLY A 53 12.51 -7.54 -6.94
CA GLY A 53 12.38 -8.55 -5.88
C GLY A 53 12.96 -8.14 -4.51
N LYS A 54 13.40 -6.89 -4.34
CA LYS A 54 13.89 -6.33 -3.07
C LYS A 54 13.02 -5.17 -2.60
N ALA A 55 12.68 -5.15 -1.31
CA ALA A 55 11.99 -4.02 -0.71
C ALA A 55 12.88 -2.77 -0.83
N THR A 56 12.32 -1.65 -1.30
CA THR A 56 13.11 -0.41 -1.53
C THR A 56 13.39 0.35 -0.24
N GLY A 57 12.81 -0.09 0.89
CA GLY A 57 12.91 0.59 2.19
C GLY A 57 11.82 1.63 2.43
N TRP A 58 10.95 1.87 1.45
CA TRP A 58 9.78 2.72 1.65
C TRP A 58 8.56 1.89 2.05
N SER A 59 7.77 2.51 2.92
CA SER A 59 6.50 1.99 3.39
C SER A 59 5.54 3.14 3.62
N ALA A 60 4.23 2.87 3.58
CA ALA A 60 3.23 3.82 4.00
C ALA A 60 2.20 3.14 4.89
N PHE A 61 1.78 3.83 5.94
CA PHE A 61 0.82 3.34 6.93
C PHE A 61 -0.46 4.16 6.84
N TYR A 62 -1.60 3.51 7.02
CA TYR A 62 -2.89 4.20 7.05
C TYR A 62 -3.20 4.66 8.48
N VAL A 63 -2.98 5.94 8.77
CA VAL A 63 -3.12 6.55 10.10
C VAL A 63 -4.11 7.71 9.99
N ASP A 64 -5.11 7.75 10.88
CA ASP A 64 -6.13 8.81 10.93
C ASP A 64 -6.84 9.10 9.58
N GLY A 65 -7.13 8.04 8.83
CA GLY A 65 -7.81 8.16 7.54
C GLY A 65 -6.92 8.61 6.38
N LYS A 66 -5.61 8.76 6.61
CA LYS A 66 -4.62 9.21 5.63
C LYS A 66 -3.46 8.23 5.49
N TRP A 67 -2.90 8.17 4.29
CA TRP A 67 -1.65 7.45 4.06
C TRP A 67 -0.48 8.31 4.48
N VAL A 68 0.31 7.82 5.44
CA VAL A 68 1.53 8.44 5.93
C VAL A 68 2.71 7.64 5.44
N GLU A 69 3.52 8.26 4.60
CA GLU A 69 4.75 7.69 4.07
C GLU A 69 5.82 7.64 5.17
N GLY A 70 6.35 6.44 5.41
CA GLY A 70 7.46 6.16 6.30
C GLY A 70 8.63 5.60 5.51
N LYS A 71 9.70 6.39 5.40
CA LYS A 71 10.99 5.89 4.92
C LYS A 71 11.67 5.19 6.09
N LYS A 72 11.95 3.90 5.95
CA LYS A 72 12.66 3.12 6.95
C LYS A 72 14.17 3.25 6.77
#